data_AF-A0A381WCL4-F1
#
_entry.id   AF-A0A381WCL4-F1
#
_cell.length_a   1.000
_cell.length_b   1.000
_cell.length_c   1.000
_cell.angle_alpha   90.00
_cell.angle_beta   90.00
_cell.angle_gamma   90.00
#
_symmetry.space_group_name_H-M   'P 1'
#
loop_
_entity.id
_entity.type
_entity.pdbx_description
1 polymer ?
#
loop_
_entity_poly.entity_id
_entity_poly.type
_entity_poly.pdbx_seq_one_letter_code
_entity_poly.pdbx_strand_id
1 'polypeptide(L)'
;MKKMLVLLFTFGLVYGQVDYGSQIQTIFDNNCTSCHQNGGAYQNGLDLTSYENLMAGDSQNGPVVIAGDHASSLLWQKVNSGTMPPGNNEDLNSDEIDLIAAWIDEGALEIPAVDVTGLFFSEYGEGSGYNKYFEIYNGASEVVDLDNVVVLGNYNGNPWSETFTFQAGATI
;
A
#
# COMPACT_ATOMS: atom_id res chain seq x y z
N MET A 1 11.07 -42.30 20.02
CA MET A 1 11.40 -41.25 19.02
C MET A 1 10.36 -40.15 19.16
N LYS A 2 10.74 -38.96 19.65
CA LYS A 2 9.80 -37.84 19.85
C LYS A 2 9.56 -37.18 18.49
N LYS A 3 8.30 -37.11 18.06
CA LYS A 3 7.91 -36.42 16.81
C LYS A 3 7.83 -34.92 17.11
N MET A 4 8.58 -34.13 16.35
CA MET A 4 8.56 -32.68 16.42
C MET A 4 7.45 -32.16 15.51
N LEU A 5 6.48 -31.44 16.07
CA LEU A 5 5.42 -30.77 15.32
C LEU A 5 5.96 -29.40 14.89
N VAL A 6 6.20 -29.21 13.60
CA VAL A 6 6.56 -27.91 13.03
C VAL A 6 5.26 -27.20 12.69
N LEU A 7 4.98 -26.11 13.39
CA LEU A 7 3.85 -25.22 13.09
C LEU A 7 4.34 -24.19 12.07
N LEU A 8 3.97 -24.35 10.80
CA LEU A 8 4.22 -23.36 9.76
C LEU A 8 3.19 -22.22 9.92
N PHE A 9 3.58 -21.11 10.52
CA PHE A 9 2.87 -19.85 10.37
C PHE A 9 3.20 -19.31 8.97
N THR A 10 2.32 -19.53 8.02
CA THR A 10 2.37 -18.79 6.75
C THR A 10 1.65 -17.47 7.00
N PHE A 11 2.42 -16.38 7.12
CA PHE A 11 1.89 -15.04 7.00
C PHE A 11 1.47 -14.88 5.53
N GLY A 12 0.17 -14.94 5.26
CA GLY A 12 -0.35 -14.54 3.96
C GLY A 12 -0.16 -13.04 3.82
N LEU A 13 0.61 -12.61 2.82
CA LEU A 13 0.62 -11.22 2.39
C LEU A 13 -0.77 -10.90 1.82
N VAL A 14 -1.60 -10.26 2.63
CA VAL A 14 -2.80 -9.59 2.15
C VAL A 14 -2.28 -8.32 1.47
N TYR A 15 -2.28 -8.29 0.14
CA TYR A 15 -1.95 -7.08 -0.62
C TYR A 15 -3.14 -6.12 -0.53
N GLY A 16 -3.20 -5.37 0.58
CA GLY A 16 -3.94 -4.12 0.62
C GLY A 16 -3.12 -3.06 -0.13
N GLN A 17 -3.82 -2.14 -0.79
CA GLN A 17 -3.19 -0.99 -1.42
C GLN A 17 -2.38 -0.18 -0.39
N VAL A 18 -1.25 0.37 -0.82
CA VAL A 18 -0.36 1.14 0.05
C VAL A 18 -1.05 2.42 0.51
N ASP A 19 -1.14 2.61 1.83
CA ASP A 19 -1.66 3.82 2.44
C ASP A 19 -0.55 4.88 2.55
N TYR A 20 -0.74 6.03 1.89
CA TYR A 20 0.26 7.09 1.90
C TYR A 20 0.51 7.60 3.32
N GLY A 21 -0.56 7.87 4.08
CA GLY A 21 -0.45 8.55 5.37
C GLY A 21 0.32 7.75 6.42
N SER A 22 -0.03 6.49 6.62
CA SER A 22 0.60 5.65 7.64
C SER A 22 1.89 5.00 7.19
N GLN A 23 2.09 4.78 5.89
CA GLN A 23 3.24 4.04 5.37
C GLN A 23 4.26 4.94 4.68
N ILE A 24 3.85 5.71 3.66
CA ILE A 24 4.78 6.49 2.84
C ILE A 24 5.24 7.77 3.55
N GLN A 25 4.31 8.54 4.14
CA GLN A 25 4.66 9.76 4.88
C GLN A 25 5.55 9.43 6.08
N THR A 26 5.31 8.31 6.77
CA THR A 26 6.19 7.83 7.85
C THR A 26 7.63 7.62 7.38
N ILE A 27 7.83 7.05 6.19
CA ILE A 27 9.18 6.88 5.60
C ILE A 27 9.82 8.26 5.36
N PHE A 28 9.08 9.21 4.78
CA PHE A 28 9.62 10.55 4.51
C PHE A 28 9.90 11.35 5.77
N ASP A 29 9.05 11.26 6.78
CA ASP A 29 9.22 11.94 8.06
C ASP A 29 10.50 11.49 8.76
N ASN A 30 10.78 10.19 8.71
CA ASN A 30 11.97 9.61 9.35
C ASN A 30 13.26 9.90 8.57
N ASN A 31 13.20 9.93 7.23
CA ASN A 31 14.40 9.85 6.40
C ASN A 31 14.67 11.09 5.52
N CYS A 32 13.67 11.94 5.27
CA CYS A 32 13.72 12.91 4.17
C CYS A 32 13.40 14.36 4.59
N THR A 33 12.42 14.57 5.47
CA THR A 33 11.86 15.91 5.77
C THR A 33 12.87 16.88 6.39
N SER A 34 13.89 16.38 7.09
CA SER A 34 14.98 17.23 7.65
C SER A 34 15.72 18.05 6.58
N CYS A 35 15.77 17.56 5.34
CA CYS A 35 16.39 18.22 4.19
C CYS A 35 15.35 18.78 3.20
N HIS A 36 14.22 18.10 3.04
CA HIS A 36 13.18 18.40 2.05
C HIS A 36 11.91 18.93 2.70
N GLN A 37 11.99 20.15 3.24
CA GLN A 37 10.88 20.86 3.88
C GLN A 37 10.98 22.36 3.58
N ASN A 38 9.88 22.97 3.11
CA ASN A 38 9.78 24.40 2.93
C ASN A 38 9.72 25.11 4.29
N GLY A 39 10.51 26.17 4.45
CA GLY A 39 10.78 26.80 5.76
C GLY A 39 11.88 26.10 6.58
N GLY A 40 12.45 25.00 6.06
CA GLY A 40 13.63 24.32 6.60
C GLY A 40 14.83 24.43 5.66
N ALA A 41 15.59 23.33 5.53
CA ALA A 41 16.75 23.26 4.61
C ALA A 41 16.35 23.34 3.13
N TYR A 42 15.10 22.97 2.81
CA TYR A 42 14.44 23.08 1.51
C TYR A 42 15.32 22.74 0.30
N GLN A 43 16.02 21.61 0.39
CA GLN A 43 17.00 21.20 -0.61
C GLN A 43 16.33 20.97 -1.97
N ASN A 44 16.92 21.56 -3.01
CA ASN A 44 16.41 21.53 -4.39
C ASN A 44 14.97 22.04 -4.57
N GLY A 45 14.46 22.83 -3.62
CA GLY A 45 13.09 23.35 -3.65
C GLY A 45 12.01 22.27 -3.51
N LEU A 46 12.37 21.07 -3.02
CA LEU A 46 11.46 19.96 -2.80
C LEU A 46 10.94 19.95 -1.35
N ASP A 47 9.64 19.77 -1.20
CA ASP A 47 8.96 19.60 0.08
C ASP A 47 8.24 18.24 0.12
N LEU A 48 8.61 17.40 1.11
CA LEU A 48 8.09 16.06 1.32
C LEU A 48 7.25 15.94 2.61
N THR A 49 6.85 17.08 3.20
CA THR A 49 6.13 17.12 4.49
C THR A 49 4.64 16.82 4.37
N SER A 50 4.08 16.76 3.16
CA SER A 50 2.68 16.41 2.93
C SER A 50 2.48 15.82 1.54
N TYR A 51 1.37 15.09 1.37
CA TYR A 51 0.93 14.58 0.08
C TYR A 51 0.79 15.71 -0.95
N GLU A 52 0.09 16.78 -0.56
CA GLU A 52 -0.15 17.94 -1.41
C GLU A 52 1.16 18.53 -1.96
N ASN A 53 2.17 18.70 -1.10
CA ASN A 53 3.46 19.26 -1.49
C ASN A 53 4.26 18.32 -2.40
N LEU A 54 4.29 17.02 -2.08
CA LEU A 54 4.95 16.01 -2.89
C LEU A 54 4.35 15.95 -4.30
N MET A 55 3.02 15.93 -4.39
CA MET A 55 2.30 15.77 -5.65
C MET A 55 2.17 17.07 -6.44
N ALA A 56 2.31 18.25 -5.80
CA ALA A 56 2.60 19.49 -6.51
C ALA A 56 3.92 19.38 -7.30
N GLY A 57 4.86 18.58 -6.80
CA GLY A 57 6.07 18.18 -7.53
C GLY A 57 7.07 19.32 -7.72
N ASP A 58 6.95 20.39 -6.93
CA ASP A 58 7.87 21.52 -6.96
C ASP A 58 9.29 21.02 -6.65
N SER A 59 10.18 21.18 -7.64
CA SER A 59 11.55 20.68 -7.59
C SER A 59 12.39 21.32 -8.68
N GLN A 60 13.65 21.58 -8.37
CA GLN A 60 14.63 22.07 -9.34
C GLN A 60 15.12 20.98 -10.32
N ASN A 61 14.75 19.71 -10.09
CA ASN A 61 15.21 18.56 -10.89
C ASN A 61 14.12 17.96 -11.79
N GLY A 62 12.97 18.63 -11.92
CA GLY A 62 11.84 18.14 -12.70
C GLY A 62 10.83 17.31 -11.89
N PRO A 63 9.92 16.59 -12.56
CA PRO A 63 8.86 15.83 -11.92
C PRO A 63 9.39 14.83 -10.88
N VAL A 64 8.83 14.89 -9.68
CA VAL A 64 9.27 14.06 -8.54
C VAL A 64 8.62 12.68 -8.60
N VAL A 65 7.32 12.64 -8.87
CA VAL A 65 6.48 11.43 -8.97
C VAL A 65 5.77 11.41 -10.32
N ILE A 66 5.76 10.25 -10.96
CA ILE A 66 4.96 9.94 -12.15
C ILE A 66 4.05 8.78 -11.74
N ALA A 67 2.79 9.09 -11.47
CA ALA A 67 1.80 8.10 -11.04
C ALA A 67 1.69 6.95 -12.06
N GLY A 68 1.75 5.71 -11.57
CA GLY A 68 1.73 4.49 -12.37
C GLY A 68 3.08 4.08 -12.98
N ASP A 69 4.16 4.82 -12.73
CA ASP A 69 5.50 4.50 -13.24
C ASP A 69 6.60 4.90 -12.23
N HIS A 70 6.87 4.01 -11.27
CA HIS A 70 7.97 4.23 -10.32
C HIS A 70 9.33 4.33 -11.03
N ALA A 71 9.55 3.55 -12.09
CA ALA A 71 10.84 3.46 -12.76
C ALA A 71 11.23 4.79 -13.43
N SER A 72 10.25 5.56 -13.90
CA SER A 72 10.44 6.92 -14.43
C SER A 72 10.36 8.02 -13.36
N SER A 73 9.93 7.70 -12.14
CA SER A 73 9.79 8.66 -11.03
C SER A 73 11.14 8.97 -10.39
N LEU A 74 11.52 10.26 -10.38
CA LEU A 74 12.81 10.70 -9.83
C LEU A 74 12.96 10.35 -8.34
N LEU A 75 11.88 10.43 -7.57
CA LEU A 75 11.84 10.03 -6.17
C LEU A 75 12.38 8.61 -5.99
N TRP A 76 11.78 7.64 -6.70
CA TRP A 76 12.16 6.24 -6.60
C TRP A 76 13.58 5.99 -7.11
N GLN A 77 13.96 6.61 -8.24
CA GLN A 77 15.32 6.48 -8.78
C GLN A 77 16.40 6.91 -7.78
N LYS A 78 16.15 7.96 -6.98
CA LYS A 78 17.11 8.48 -6.00
C LYS A 78 17.27 7.57 -4.79
N VAL A 79 16.17 7.01 -4.28
CA VAL A 79 16.21 6.09 -3.13
C VAL A 79 16.74 4.72 -3.55
N ASN A 80 16.29 4.17 -4.69
CA ASN A 80 16.76 2.88 -5.18
C ASN A 80 18.25 2.87 -5.54
N SER A 81 18.80 4.01 -5.97
CA SER A 81 20.24 4.11 -6.23
C SER A 81 21.09 4.34 -4.98
N GLY A 82 20.49 4.48 -3.79
CA GLY A 82 21.19 4.86 -2.55
C GLY A 82 21.81 6.27 -2.60
N THR A 83 21.28 7.17 -3.43
CA THR A 83 21.75 8.57 -3.44
C THR A 83 21.00 9.45 -2.46
N MET A 84 19.83 8.99 -2.02
CA MET A 84 19.03 9.59 -0.97
C MET A 84 18.62 8.51 0.03
N PRO A 85 18.80 8.75 1.34
CA PRO A 85 19.37 9.95 1.96
C PRO A 85 20.88 10.14 1.65
N PRO A 86 21.42 11.38 1.62
CA PRO A 86 22.78 11.62 1.15
C PRO A 86 23.83 11.35 2.25
N GLY A 87 25.05 10.99 1.84
CA GLY A 87 26.22 10.97 2.72
C GLY A 87 26.26 9.75 3.64
N ASN A 88 26.36 9.98 4.95
CA ASN A 88 26.43 8.93 5.97
C ASN A 88 25.07 8.69 6.68
N ASN A 89 23.98 9.24 6.13
CA ASN A 89 22.65 8.90 6.60
C ASN A 89 22.34 7.44 6.26
N GLU A 90 21.48 6.80 7.04
CA GLU A 90 21.08 5.43 6.77
C GLU A 90 20.21 5.38 5.51
N ASP A 91 20.56 4.47 4.59
CA ASP A 91 19.77 4.22 3.40
C ASP A 91 18.44 3.55 3.79
N LEU A 92 17.40 3.79 2.99
CA LEU A 92 16.16 3.02 3.11
C LEU A 92 16.46 1.53 2.91
N ASN A 93 15.76 0.69 3.65
CA ASN A 93 15.83 -0.74 3.42
C ASN A 93 15.01 -1.14 2.18
N SER A 94 15.19 -2.38 1.70
CA SER A 94 14.49 -2.88 0.51
C SER A 94 12.98 -2.78 0.61
N ASP A 95 12.41 -3.06 1.79
CA ASP A 95 10.97 -3.09 1.98
C ASP A 95 10.38 -1.67 1.89
N GLU A 96 11.10 -0.65 2.39
CA GLU A 96 10.70 0.76 2.24
C GLU A 96 10.78 1.23 0.78
N ILE A 97 11.83 0.82 0.05
CA ILE A 97 11.99 1.15 -1.37
C ILE A 97 10.89 0.48 -2.21
N ASP A 98 10.60 -0.79 -1.94
CA ASP A 98 9.54 -1.55 -2.61
C ASP A 98 8.15 -0.98 -2.29
N LEU A 99 7.94 -0.49 -1.07
CA LEU A 99 6.69 0.15 -0.67
C LEU A 99 6.46 1.47 -1.41
N ILE A 100 7.51 2.28 -1.58
CA ILE A 100 7.45 3.51 -2.40
C ILE A 100 7.16 3.17 -3.87
N ALA A 101 7.80 2.13 -4.43
CA ALA A 101 7.51 1.68 -5.79
C ALA A 101 6.04 1.26 -5.95
N ALA A 102 5.56 0.39 -5.05
CA ALA A 102 4.19 -0.09 -5.06
C ALA A 102 3.19 1.06 -4.99
N TRP A 103 3.37 1.99 -4.07
CA TRP A 103 2.50 3.17 -3.96
C TRP A 103 2.46 4.01 -5.25
N ILE A 104 3.62 4.25 -5.89
CA ILE A 104 3.66 4.99 -7.15
C ILE A 104 2.94 4.22 -8.26
N ASP A 105 3.21 2.93 -8.41
CA ASP A 105 2.61 2.07 -9.43
C ASP A 105 1.09 1.90 -9.24
N GLU A 106 0.61 1.97 -7.99
CA GLU A 106 -0.80 1.99 -7.61
C GLU A 106 -1.49 3.34 -7.87
N GLY A 107 -0.77 4.31 -8.44
CA GLY A 107 -1.31 5.60 -8.86
C GLY A 107 -0.97 6.77 -7.94
N ALA A 108 -0.08 6.57 -6.97
CA ALA A 108 0.39 7.60 -6.04
C ALA A 108 -0.76 8.35 -5.33
N LEU A 109 -1.75 7.60 -4.83
CA LEU A 109 -2.94 8.16 -4.18
C LEU A 109 -2.66 8.51 -2.71
N GLU A 110 -3.30 9.58 -2.21
CA GLU A 110 -3.22 9.95 -0.79
C GLU A 110 -3.97 8.95 0.10
N ILE A 111 -5.11 8.51 -0.40
CA ILE A 111 -5.97 7.54 0.26
C ILE A 111 -6.04 6.34 -0.69
N PRO A 112 -5.96 5.10 -0.19
CA PRO A 112 -6.28 3.93 -0.98
C PRO A 112 -7.56 4.15 -1.79
N ALA A 113 -7.52 3.85 -3.09
CA ALA A 113 -8.68 3.75 -3.98
C ALA A 113 -9.79 2.87 -3.40
N VAL A 114 -9.45 1.93 -2.51
CA VAL A 114 -10.42 1.17 -1.73
C VAL A 114 -10.01 1.15 -0.25
N ASP A 115 -10.65 2.00 0.56
CA ASP A 115 -10.55 1.89 2.02
C ASP A 115 -11.55 0.84 2.53
N VAL A 116 -11.02 -0.36 2.85
CA VAL A 116 -11.79 -1.47 3.42
C VAL A 116 -11.63 -1.59 4.93
N THR A 117 -11.04 -0.61 5.62
CA THR A 117 -10.68 -0.69 7.05
C THR A 117 -11.89 -0.96 7.95
N GLY A 118 -13.08 -0.55 7.51
CA GLY A 118 -14.35 -0.81 8.19
C GLY A 118 -15.05 -2.12 7.82
N LEU A 119 -14.55 -2.85 6.82
CA LEU A 119 -15.19 -4.07 6.32
C LEU A 119 -14.67 -5.31 7.05
N PHE A 120 -15.58 -6.18 7.46
CA PHE A 120 -15.22 -7.51 7.95
C PHE A 120 -16.31 -8.55 7.65
N PHE A 121 -15.91 -9.82 7.57
CA PHE A 121 -16.86 -10.92 7.46
C PHE A 121 -17.58 -11.12 8.80
N SER A 122 -18.87 -10.75 8.88
CA SER A 122 -19.68 -10.88 10.09
C SER A 122 -20.24 -12.29 10.27
N GLU A 123 -20.54 -12.97 9.17
CA GLU A 123 -21.09 -14.32 9.17
C GLU A 123 -20.51 -15.16 8.03
N TYR A 124 -20.40 -16.47 8.28
CA TYR A 124 -20.17 -17.47 7.25
C TYR A 124 -21.22 -18.57 7.42
N GLY A 125 -21.93 -18.89 6.33
CA GLY A 125 -22.96 -19.92 6.31
C GLY A 125 -22.69 -20.99 5.26
N GLU A 126 -22.82 -22.25 5.67
CA GLU A 126 -22.79 -23.41 4.77
C GLU A 126 -24.21 -23.95 4.59
N GLY A 127 -24.71 -23.85 3.36
CA GLY A 127 -25.90 -24.56 2.91
C GLY A 127 -25.57 -25.97 2.44
N SER A 128 -26.50 -26.59 1.72
CA SER A 128 -26.28 -27.91 1.13
C SER A 128 -25.44 -27.85 -0.15
N GLY A 129 -24.58 -28.84 -0.36
CA GLY A 129 -23.77 -28.95 -1.58
C GLY A 129 -22.75 -27.81 -1.72
N TYR A 130 -22.87 -27.03 -2.80
CA TYR A 130 -21.98 -25.91 -3.11
C TYR A 130 -22.54 -24.55 -2.65
N ASN A 131 -23.65 -24.54 -1.92
CA ASN A 131 -24.25 -23.30 -1.44
C ASN A 131 -23.50 -22.84 -0.20
N LYS A 132 -22.67 -21.81 -0.35
CA LYS A 132 -21.96 -21.14 0.75
C LYS A 132 -22.18 -19.65 0.60
N TYR A 133 -22.21 -18.94 1.72
CA TYR A 133 -22.21 -17.49 1.72
C TYR A 133 -21.36 -16.96 2.86
N PHE A 134 -20.88 -15.74 2.67
CA PHE A 134 -20.35 -14.89 3.72
C PHE A 134 -21.18 -13.61 3.75
N GLU A 135 -21.38 -13.05 4.94
CA GLU A 135 -21.92 -11.72 5.12
C GLU A 135 -20.76 -10.76 5.37
N ILE A 136 -20.77 -9.61 4.69
CA ILE A 136 -19.83 -8.52 4.95
C ILE A 136 -20.57 -7.46 5.73
N TYR A 137 -20.07 -7.13 6.91
CA TYR A 137 -20.51 -5.96 7.64
C TYR A 137 -19.70 -4.75 7.19
N ASN A 138 -20.40 -3.67 6.83
CA ASN A 138 -19.81 -2.36 6.62
C ASN A 138 -19.86 -1.55 7.92
N GLY A 139 -18.71 -1.44 8.59
CA GLY A 139 -18.52 -0.59 9.76
C GLY A 139 -17.95 0.79 9.45
N ALA A 140 -17.71 1.10 8.16
CA ALA A 140 -17.30 2.43 7.76
C ALA A 140 -18.45 3.43 7.94
N SER A 141 -18.10 4.71 8.06
CA SER A 141 -19.08 5.80 8.11
C SER A 141 -19.68 6.14 6.75
N GLU A 142 -19.16 5.55 5.66
CA GLU A 142 -19.49 5.85 4.28
C GLU A 142 -19.77 4.56 3.48
N VAL A 143 -20.38 4.73 2.30
CA VAL A 143 -20.61 3.62 1.34
C VAL A 143 -19.27 3.19 0.75
N VAL A 144 -19.03 1.89 0.67
CA VAL A 144 -17.81 1.31 0.08
C VAL A 144 -18.11 0.72 -1.29
N ASP A 145 -17.35 1.14 -2.31
CA ASP A 145 -17.35 0.56 -3.64
C ASP A 145 -16.55 -0.75 -3.64
N LEU A 146 -17.17 -1.82 -4.17
CA LEU A 146 -16.59 -3.16 -4.19
C LEU A 146 -16.04 -3.56 -5.57
N ASP A 147 -16.03 -2.68 -6.57
CA ASP A 147 -15.59 -3.00 -7.93
C ASP A 147 -14.16 -3.51 -8.01
N ASN A 148 -13.29 -3.03 -7.11
CA ASN A 148 -11.89 -3.44 -7.01
C ASN A 148 -11.60 -4.32 -5.78
N VAL A 149 -12.63 -4.81 -5.09
CA VAL A 149 -12.48 -5.73 -3.95
C VAL A 149 -12.55 -7.16 -4.45
N VAL A 150 -11.59 -7.97 -4.03
CA VAL A 150 -11.61 -9.42 -4.27
C VAL A 150 -11.67 -10.17 -2.95
N VAL A 151 -12.50 -11.20 -2.89
CA VAL A 151 -12.48 -12.17 -1.79
C VAL A 151 -11.58 -13.33 -2.21
N LEU A 152 -10.51 -13.54 -1.44
CA LEU A 152 -9.57 -14.63 -1.71
C LEU A 152 -10.10 -15.93 -1.11
N GLY A 153 -10.24 -16.94 -1.97
CA GLY A 153 -10.62 -18.29 -1.63
C GLY A 153 -9.41 -19.19 -1.39
N ASN A 154 -9.52 -20.06 -0.38
CA ASN A 154 -8.61 -21.19 -0.21
C ASN A 154 -9.39 -22.50 -0.09
N TYR A 155 -8.98 -23.53 -0.83
CA TYR A 155 -9.46 -24.89 -0.63
C TYR A 155 -8.32 -25.90 -0.81
N ASN A 156 -8.33 -26.94 0.01
CA ASN A 156 -7.39 -28.07 -0.06
C ASN A 156 -5.90 -27.67 -0.14
N GLY A 157 -5.53 -26.54 0.48
CA GLY A 157 -4.14 -26.08 0.52
C GLY A 157 -3.63 -25.47 -0.80
N ASN A 158 -4.51 -24.95 -1.65
CA ASN A 158 -4.09 -24.14 -2.80
C ASN A 158 -3.37 -22.85 -2.32
N PRO A 159 -2.59 -22.16 -3.16
CA PRO A 159 -1.81 -20.99 -2.77
C PRO A 159 -2.64 -19.70 -2.67
N TRP A 160 -3.89 -19.76 -2.19
CA TRP A 160 -4.81 -18.60 -2.14
C TRP A 160 -5.04 -17.92 -3.50
N SER A 161 -5.10 -18.71 -4.57
CA SER A 161 -5.19 -18.21 -5.95
C SER A 161 -6.61 -18.12 -6.50
N GLU A 162 -7.63 -18.46 -5.70
CA GLU A 162 -9.02 -18.32 -6.10
C GLU A 162 -9.51 -16.92 -5.73
N THR A 163 -10.13 -16.23 -6.68
CA THR A 163 -10.64 -14.88 -6.52
C THR A 163 -12.14 -14.87 -6.80
N PHE A 164 -12.91 -14.34 -5.85
CA PHE A 164 -14.32 -14.04 -6.05
C PHE A 164 -14.47 -12.52 -6.14
N THR A 165 -15.07 -12.05 -7.22
CA THR A 165 -15.32 -10.62 -7.47
C THR A 165 -16.78 -10.29 -7.22
N PHE A 166 -17.06 -9.03 -6.94
CA PHE A 166 -18.43 -8.52 -6.87
C PHE A 166 -18.96 -8.20 -8.27
N GLN A 167 -20.27 -8.02 -8.39
CA GLN A 167 -20.86 -7.50 -9.62
C GLN A 167 -20.44 -6.03 -9.80
N ALA A 168 -20.25 -5.60 -11.05
CA ALA A 168 -19.89 -4.21 -11.33
C ALA A 168 -20.95 -3.23 -10.79
N GLY A 169 -20.50 -2.16 -10.15
CA GLY A 169 -21.30 -1.19 -9.41
C GLY A 169 -21.80 -1.70 -8.04
N ALA A 170 -21.25 -2.78 -7.50
CA ALA A 170 -21.64 -3.26 -6.17
C ALA A 170 -21.10 -2.34 -5.08
N THR A 171 -21.97 -1.98 -4.15
CA THR A 171 -21.63 -1.13 -3.00
C THR A 171 -22.24 -1.70 -1.73
N ILE A 172 -21.57 -1.54 -0.59
CA ILE A 172 -22.09 -1.90 0.74
C ILE A 172 -21.95 -0.77 1.75
#